data_AF-A0A7Y8RQ37-F1
#
_entry.id   AF-A0A7Y8RQ37-F1
#
_cell.length_a   1.000
_cell.length_b   1.000
_cell.length_c   1.000
_cell.angle_alpha   90.00
_cell.angle_beta   90.00
_cell.angle_gamma   90.00
#
_symmetry.space_group_name_H-M   'P 1'
#
loop_
_entity.id
_entity.type
_entity.pdbx_description
1 polymer ?
#
loop_
_entity_poly.entity_id
_entity_poly.type
_entity_poly.pdbx_seq_one_letter_code
_entity_poly.pdbx_strand_id
1 'polypeptide(L)'
;MLDDTHQYPVYRRQDEQVLRLKHPQDDVQNELILHIEEPGEWLLGADAPPPQPQPGPSTEMWRPWATTPSAQEWSPPSHAMLQEHVGRAAHLPGAGQGWAFDSRRVLTDLLPERGIFRVSGGEGERAFDVLRQDGRLFRLLPEGTNSSFQSIIFLTRNRALAPQAATDIHFWLGAGFSEQPIPATLGADGLWKARPVLFLEPLENTMGRVFPRMKELSRRFASERLIELADAGREVTASHLLTIRATLDDWLAPGAVARTDDLLKMLRPTYSRRRLAFYIGYEGRSPGFTRMDFTLPAPLDPSLRVSTRENASARAQVVQAVIAQMLEQQGFVIHSIEKRMGGQYSVDYFCTHPKSTAKYYVLTRWVKDSTVNLRSATSVQLTDDWFRRRSVARTYSEHMPEISQALNQNRLVKIIAGIQWTGRSNPTVFFVKFGGVSS
;
A
#
# COMPACT_ATOMS: atom_id res chain seq x y z
N MET A 1 17.23 0.26 -34.77
CA MET A 1 17.99 1.36 -35.40
C MET A 1 17.49 2.64 -34.77
N LEU A 2 18.31 3.27 -33.93
CA LEU A 2 18.06 4.64 -33.46
C LEU A 2 18.57 5.57 -34.56
N ASP A 3 17.72 6.51 -34.96
CA ASP A 3 17.99 7.50 -36.00
C ASP A 3 18.78 8.66 -35.35
N ASP A 4 20.11 8.58 -35.42
CA ASP A 4 21.07 9.48 -34.74
C ASP A 4 21.34 10.77 -35.54
N THR A 5 20.39 11.16 -36.42
CA THR A 5 20.69 12.04 -37.56
C THR A 5 20.06 13.44 -37.47
N HIS A 6 19.45 13.82 -36.35
CA HIS A 6 18.81 15.14 -36.19
C HIS A 6 19.28 15.87 -34.93
N GLN A 7 20.33 16.68 -35.06
CA GLN A 7 20.78 17.59 -34.00
C GLN A 7 20.01 18.91 -34.09
N TYR A 8 19.28 19.26 -33.04
CA TYR A 8 18.54 20.52 -32.93
C TYR A 8 19.36 21.53 -32.14
N PRO A 9 19.77 22.68 -32.71
CA PRO A 9 20.49 23.70 -31.96
C PRO A 9 19.59 24.32 -30.89
N VAL A 10 20.06 24.25 -29.63
CA VAL A 10 19.45 24.94 -28.50
C VAL A 10 20.11 26.30 -28.36
N TYR A 11 19.32 27.37 -28.32
CA TYR A 11 19.83 28.73 -28.10
C TYR A 11 18.90 29.53 -27.18
N ARG A 12 19.44 30.67 -26.72
CA ARG A 12 18.77 31.61 -25.84
C ARG A 12 18.97 33.02 -26.40
N ARG A 13 17.90 33.80 -26.48
CA ARG A 13 18.01 35.23 -26.87
C ARG A 13 18.53 36.05 -25.69
N GLN A 14 19.18 37.17 -25.96
CA GLN A 14 19.52 38.14 -24.92
C GLN A 14 18.22 38.54 -24.19
N ASP A 15 18.24 38.46 -22.87
CA ASP A 15 17.14 38.82 -21.95
C ASP A 15 15.96 37.84 -21.81
N GLU A 16 16.06 36.60 -22.28
CA GLU A 16 15.07 35.54 -22.01
C GLU A 16 15.58 34.49 -21.01
N GLN A 17 14.69 33.95 -20.16
CA GLN A 17 14.98 32.80 -19.27
C GLN A 17 14.53 31.45 -19.84
N VAL A 18 14.03 31.44 -21.08
CA VAL A 18 13.54 30.23 -21.75
C VAL A 18 14.58 29.71 -22.76
N LEU A 19 14.67 28.39 -22.90
CA LEU A 19 15.48 27.75 -23.94
C LEU A 19 14.61 27.49 -25.17
N ARG A 20 15.15 27.77 -26.36
CA ARG A 20 14.44 27.58 -27.62
C ARG A 20 15.14 26.53 -28.48
N LEU A 21 14.35 25.70 -29.16
CA LEU A 21 14.82 24.79 -30.20
C LEU A 21 14.25 25.19 -31.55
N LYS A 22 15.12 25.28 -32.58
CA LYS A 22 14.73 25.56 -33.97
C LYS A 22 14.99 24.32 -34.84
N HIS A 23 14.01 23.96 -35.69
CA HIS A 23 14.21 22.95 -36.73
C HIS A 23 15.14 23.51 -37.83
N PRO A 24 16.20 22.79 -38.26
CA PRO A 24 17.23 23.35 -39.15
C PRO A 24 16.73 23.78 -40.54
N GLN A 25 15.55 23.35 -40.96
CA GLN A 25 15.01 23.55 -42.32
C GLN A 25 13.82 24.52 -42.42
N ASP A 26 13.30 25.05 -41.30
CA ASP A 26 12.15 25.96 -41.34
C ASP A 26 12.53 27.36 -40.84
N ASP A 27 12.34 28.35 -41.70
CA ASP A 27 12.50 29.75 -41.31
C ASP A 27 11.20 30.28 -40.70
N VAL A 28 11.29 30.52 -39.39
CA VAL A 28 10.53 31.53 -38.60
C VAL A 28 9.17 31.14 -38.00
N GLN A 29 8.59 29.94 -38.22
CA GLN A 29 7.24 29.66 -37.66
C GLN A 29 7.06 28.49 -36.67
N ASN A 30 8.07 27.63 -36.43
CA ASN A 30 7.94 26.51 -35.48
C ASN A 30 9.12 26.47 -34.48
N GLU A 31 9.07 27.30 -33.44
CA GLU A 31 10.02 27.23 -32.31
C GLU A 31 9.38 26.48 -31.14
N LEU A 32 10.06 25.46 -30.60
CA LEU A 32 9.68 24.81 -29.34
C LEU A 32 10.33 25.59 -28.19
N ILE A 33 9.51 26.08 -27.25
CA ILE A 33 9.96 26.86 -26.10
C ILE A 33 9.93 25.98 -24.85
N LEU A 34 11.07 25.84 -24.20
CA LEU A 34 11.23 25.11 -22.95
C LEU A 34 11.32 26.09 -21.78
N HIS A 35 10.37 25.99 -20.87
CA HIS A 35 10.40 26.65 -19.57
C HIS A 35 11.05 25.69 -18.57
N ILE A 36 12.25 26.04 -18.10
CA ILE A 36 12.93 25.31 -17.03
C ILE A 36 12.78 26.15 -15.77
N GLU A 37 11.93 25.72 -14.84
CA GLU A 37 11.89 26.29 -13.50
C GLU A 37 13.09 25.78 -12.70
N GLU A 38 14.11 26.63 -12.54
CA GLU A 38 15.16 26.42 -11.55
C GLU A 38 14.69 26.98 -10.21
N PRO A 39 14.50 26.16 -9.16
CA PRO A 39 14.19 26.68 -7.83
C PRO A 39 15.43 27.39 -7.29
N GLY A 40 15.43 28.72 -7.37
CA GLY A 40 16.47 29.55 -6.78
C GLY A 40 16.54 29.37 -5.27
N GLU A 41 17.74 29.02 -4.78
CA GLU A 41 18.04 28.99 -3.36
C GLU A 41 17.94 30.42 -2.78
N TRP A 42 16.99 30.62 -1.86
CA TRP A 42 16.95 31.83 -1.05
C TRP A 42 17.98 31.70 0.06
N LEU A 43 19.17 32.25 -0.14
CA LEU A 43 20.15 32.44 0.93
C LEU A 43 19.63 33.51 1.88
N LEU A 44 18.99 33.08 2.98
CA LEU A 44 18.59 33.94 4.09
C LEU A 44 19.82 34.44 4.85
N GLY A 45 20.01 35.76 4.82
CA GLY A 45 20.76 36.62 5.73
C GLY A 45 21.83 36.01 6.63
N ALA A 46 23.09 36.24 6.27
CA ALA A 46 24.28 35.89 7.05
C ALA A 46 24.60 36.87 8.21
N ASP A 47 23.71 37.78 8.61
CA ASP A 47 23.99 38.84 9.60
C ASP A 47 23.05 38.84 10.82
N ALA A 48 22.82 37.67 11.43
CA ALA A 48 22.21 37.61 12.76
C ALA A 48 23.09 36.77 13.71
N PRO A 49 23.47 37.30 14.90
CA PRO A 49 24.28 36.54 15.86
C PRO A 49 23.51 35.28 16.33
N PRO A 50 24.19 34.13 16.47
CA PRO A 50 23.52 32.86 16.71
C PRO A 50 22.84 32.83 18.09
N PRO A 51 21.55 32.50 18.19
CA PRO A 51 21.00 32.03 19.45
C PRO A 51 21.60 30.65 19.76
N GLN A 52 22.14 30.50 20.97
CA GLN A 52 22.73 29.25 21.46
C GLN A 52 21.76 28.06 21.28
N PRO A 53 22.17 26.96 20.63
CA PRO A 53 21.30 25.79 20.50
C PRO A 53 21.26 25.03 21.83
N GLN A 54 20.08 25.01 22.45
CA GLN A 54 19.73 23.96 23.41
C GLN A 54 19.57 22.63 22.63
N PRO A 55 20.17 21.52 23.08
CA PRO A 55 19.98 20.23 22.42
C PRO A 55 18.56 19.70 22.71
N GLY A 56 17.67 19.84 21.73
CA GLY A 56 16.39 19.15 21.66
C GLY A 56 16.52 17.81 20.90
N PRO A 57 15.64 16.83 21.16
CA PRO A 57 15.78 15.49 20.61
C PRO A 57 15.60 15.51 19.09
N SER A 58 16.66 15.14 18.38
CA SER A 58 16.71 15.02 16.94
C SER A 58 16.07 13.71 16.49
N THR A 59 14.84 13.76 15.99
CA THR A 59 14.29 12.73 15.09
C THR A 59 13.14 13.33 14.32
N GLU A 60 13.42 13.74 13.08
CA GLU A 60 12.60 13.54 11.88
C GLU A 60 13.27 14.36 10.78
N MET A 61 13.91 13.69 9.81
CA MET A 61 14.39 14.36 8.60
C MET A 61 13.17 14.91 7.87
N TRP A 62 12.98 16.23 7.96
CA TRP A 62 11.99 16.97 7.19
C TRP A 62 12.16 16.65 5.70
N ARG A 63 11.19 15.97 5.09
CA ARG A 63 11.10 15.71 3.65
C ARG A 63 10.00 16.59 3.06
N PRO A 64 10.32 17.80 2.53
CA PRO A 64 9.30 18.75 2.06
C PRO A 64 8.49 18.27 0.83
N TRP A 65 8.88 17.15 0.21
CA TRP A 65 8.24 16.54 -0.95
C TRP A 65 7.53 15.21 -0.61
N ALA A 66 7.59 14.75 0.65
CA ALA A 66 6.81 13.61 1.09
C ALA A 66 5.35 14.06 1.20
N THR A 67 4.52 13.61 0.25
CA THR A 67 3.07 13.81 0.35
C THR A 67 2.62 13.12 1.63
N THR A 68 2.03 13.86 2.57
CA THR A 68 1.43 13.25 3.75
C THR A 68 0.45 12.17 3.27
N PRO A 69 0.56 10.91 3.73
CA PRO A 69 -0.33 9.85 3.29
C PRO A 69 -1.77 10.32 3.45
N SER A 70 -2.56 10.26 2.38
CA SER A 70 -3.96 10.64 2.50
C SER A 70 -4.61 9.69 3.51
N ALA A 71 -5.56 10.16 4.31
CA ALA A 71 -6.24 9.30 5.28
C ALA A 71 -6.95 8.09 4.61
N GLN A 72 -7.14 8.14 3.29
CA GLN A 72 -7.74 7.08 2.49
C GLN A 72 -6.74 6.00 2.05
N GLU A 73 -5.44 6.27 2.18
CA GLU A 73 -4.36 5.37 1.83
C GLU A 73 -3.87 4.61 3.05
N TRP A 74 -3.26 3.47 2.78
CA TRP A 74 -2.66 2.65 3.82
C TRP A 74 -1.33 3.28 4.24
N SER A 75 -1.06 3.25 5.54
CA SER A 75 0.20 3.69 6.12
C SER A 75 0.79 2.55 6.97
N PRO A 76 2.11 2.34 6.93
CA PRO A 76 2.74 1.31 7.73
C PRO A 76 2.60 1.61 9.24
N PRO A 77 2.48 0.57 10.09
CA PRO A 77 2.51 0.75 11.53
C PRO A 77 3.91 1.12 12.02
N SER A 78 4.00 1.60 13.26
CA SER A 78 5.29 1.83 13.92
C SER A 78 6.09 0.54 14.06
N HIS A 79 7.40 0.60 13.82
CA HIS A 79 8.32 -0.53 13.98
C HIS A 79 8.80 -0.73 15.43
N ALA A 80 8.44 0.16 16.37
CA ALA A 80 9.04 0.19 17.71
C ALA A 80 8.91 -1.13 18.48
N MET A 81 7.69 -1.68 18.55
CA MET A 81 7.45 -2.96 19.25
C MET A 81 8.18 -4.13 18.58
N LEU A 82 8.21 -4.16 17.24
CA LEU A 82 8.96 -5.17 16.50
C LEU A 82 10.45 -5.08 16.81
N GLN A 83 11.01 -3.88 16.82
CA GLN A 83 12.43 -3.66 17.10
C GLN A 83 12.81 -4.12 18.51
N GLU A 84 11.97 -3.81 19.51
CA GLU A 84 12.15 -4.28 20.88
C GLU A 84 12.11 -5.81 20.96
N HIS A 85 11.15 -6.44 20.28
CA HIS A 85 11.03 -7.90 20.24
C HIS A 85 12.26 -8.55 19.60
N VAL A 86 12.70 -8.08 18.43
CA VAL A 86 13.91 -8.60 17.76
C VAL A 86 15.15 -8.38 18.62
N GLY A 87 15.25 -7.23 19.31
CA GLY A 87 16.35 -6.93 20.23
C GLY A 87 16.42 -7.88 21.43
N ARG A 88 15.27 -8.30 21.97
CA ARG A 88 15.17 -9.25 23.11
C ARG A 88 15.26 -10.72 22.71
N ALA A 89 15.04 -11.04 21.43
CA ALA A 89 15.08 -12.42 20.96
C ALA A 89 16.44 -13.09 21.23
N ALA A 90 16.44 -14.38 21.53
CA ALA A 90 17.67 -15.13 21.80
C ALA A 90 18.67 -15.01 20.65
N HIS A 91 19.95 -14.83 20.97
CA HIS A 91 21.00 -14.86 19.95
C HIS A 91 21.12 -16.26 19.37
N LEU A 92 21.37 -16.35 18.06
CA LEU A 92 21.65 -17.58 17.34
C LEU A 92 23.15 -17.64 16.94
N PRO A 93 24.02 -18.28 17.75
CA PRO A 93 25.43 -18.44 17.40
C PRO A 93 25.56 -19.23 16.10
N GLY A 94 26.43 -18.78 15.21
CA GLY A 94 26.70 -19.48 13.95
C GLY A 94 25.69 -19.26 12.84
N ALA A 95 24.53 -18.63 13.11
CA ALA A 95 23.54 -18.34 12.08
C ALA A 95 24.14 -17.45 10.97
N GLY A 96 24.00 -17.88 9.72
CA GLY A 96 24.54 -17.17 8.56
C GLY A 96 26.05 -17.30 8.34
N GLN A 97 26.81 -18.02 9.17
CA GLN A 97 28.27 -18.18 8.98
C GLN A 97 28.65 -18.80 7.62
N GLY A 98 27.79 -19.64 7.06
CA GLY A 98 27.96 -20.21 5.73
C GLY A 98 27.66 -19.23 4.57
N TRP A 99 27.27 -18.00 4.87
CA TRP A 99 26.97 -16.95 3.88
C TRP A 99 28.10 -15.94 3.73
N ALA A 100 29.08 -15.99 4.64
CA ALA A 100 30.25 -15.15 4.55
C ALA A 100 31.07 -15.50 3.29
N PHE A 101 31.68 -14.47 2.73
CA PHE A 101 32.51 -14.56 1.55
C PHE A 101 33.71 -13.63 1.69
N ASP A 102 34.72 -13.86 0.85
CA ASP A 102 35.88 -12.98 0.74
C ASP A 102 35.69 -12.08 -0.49
N SER A 103 35.99 -10.80 -0.35
CA SER A 103 36.00 -9.85 -1.45
C SER A 103 37.42 -9.35 -1.70
N ARG A 104 37.84 -9.38 -2.96
CA ARG A 104 39.06 -8.71 -3.43
C ARG A 104 38.79 -7.26 -3.86
N ARG A 105 37.52 -6.84 -3.87
CA ARG A 105 37.11 -5.49 -4.29
C ARG A 105 37.40 -4.50 -3.16
N VAL A 106 37.65 -3.25 -3.56
CA VAL A 106 37.84 -2.13 -2.62
C VAL A 106 36.55 -1.94 -1.81
N LEU A 107 36.72 -1.79 -0.49
CA LEU A 107 35.64 -1.44 0.42
C LEU A 107 35.64 0.08 0.63
N THR A 108 34.47 0.68 0.53
CA THR A 108 34.24 2.08 0.91
C THR A 108 33.60 2.13 2.29
N ASP A 109 34.11 3.01 3.15
CA ASP A 109 33.55 3.21 4.49
C ASP A 109 32.13 3.77 4.38
N LEU A 110 31.19 3.11 5.05
CA LEU A 110 29.81 3.58 5.16
C LEU A 110 29.46 3.87 6.62
N LEU A 111 29.69 2.89 7.49
CA LEU A 111 29.55 3.02 8.94
C LEU A 111 30.62 2.14 9.62
N PRO A 112 31.91 2.51 9.47
CA PRO A 112 33.05 1.64 9.82
C PRO A 112 33.11 1.29 11.31
N GLU A 113 32.63 2.16 12.20
CA GLU A 113 32.53 1.94 13.64
C GLU A 113 31.55 0.82 13.99
N ARG A 114 30.66 0.46 13.07
CA ARG A 114 29.75 -0.70 13.18
C ARG A 114 30.15 -1.84 12.25
N GLY A 115 31.33 -1.76 11.64
CA GLY A 115 31.83 -2.74 10.70
C GLY A 115 31.07 -2.75 9.36
N ILE A 116 30.34 -1.70 9.00
CA ILE A 116 29.55 -1.67 7.76
C ILE A 116 30.32 -0.90 6.68
N PHE A 117 30.45 -1.54 5.52
CA PHE A 117 31.17 -1.03 4.36
C PHE A 117 30.33 -1.23 3.10
N ARG A 118 30.69 -0.54 2.03
CA ARG A 118 30.10 -0.72 0.70
C ARG A 118 31.11 -1.35 -0.24
N VAL A 119 30.67 -2.36 -0.96
CA VAL A 119 31.43 -2.96 -2.07
C VAL A 119 31.03 -2.24 -3.35
N SER A 120 32.02 -1.74 -4.10
CA SER A 120 31.76 -1.15 -5.41
C SER A 120 31.13 -2.19 -6.36
N GLY A 121 30.11 -1.75 -7.11
CA GLY A 121 29.50 -2.57 -8.16
C GLY A 121 30.51 -2.93 -9.25
N GLY A 122 30.36 -4.13 -9.83
CA GLY A 122 31.12 -4.56 -11.01
C GLY A 122 30.28 -4.48 -12.28
N GLU A 123 30.80 -4.96 -13.42
CA GLU A 123 29.98 -5.14 -14.62
C GLU A 123 28.77 -6.04 -14.31
N GLY A 124 27.56 -5.50 -14.47
CA GLY A 124 26.30 -6.22 -14.26
C GLY A 124 25.84 -6.36 -12.81
N GLU A 125 26.57 -5.85 -11.81
CA GLU A 125 26.20 -5.94 -10.40
C GLU A 125 26.23 -4.55 -9.73
N ARG A 126 25.10 -4.13 -9.15
CA ARG A 126 25.04 -2.88 -8.38
C ARG A 126 25.91 -2.95 -7.13
N ALA A 127 26.38 -1.79 -6.68
CA ALA A 127 27.02 -1.68 -5.37
C ALA A 127 26.09 -2.22 -4.27
N PHE A 128 26.67 -2.87 -3.27
CA PHE A 128 25.92 -3.46 -2.17
C PHE A 128 26.69 -3.29 -0.86
N ASP A 129 25.93 -3.31 0.23
CA ASP A 129 26.47 -3.08 1.57
C ASP A 129 26.85 -4.41 2.22
N VAL A 130 27.89 -4.39 3.06
CA VAL A 130 28.45 -5.56 3.72
C VAL A 130 28.76 -5.26 5.18
N LEU A 131 28.61 -6.27 6.02
CA LEU A 131 29.17 -6.30 7.37
C LEU A 131 30.52 -7.01 7.33
N ARG A 132 31.56 -6.38 7.87
CA ARG A 132 32.85 -7.00 8.18
C ARG A 132 32.90 -7.37 9.65
N GLN A 133 32.90 -8.66 9.95
CA GLN A 133 32.99 -9.19 11.31
C GLN A 133 33.90 -10.42 11.32
N ASP A 134 34.82 -10.49 12.28
CA ASP A 134 35.80 -11.58 12.41
C ASP A 134 36.61 -11.84 11.14
N GLY A 135 36.97 -10.77 10.41
CA GLY A 135 37.73 -10.84 9.16
C GLY A 135 36.93 -11.33 7.94
N ARG A 136 35.63 -11.63 8.09
CA ARG A 136 34.76 -12.14 7.03
C ARG A 136 33.73 -11.09 6.62
N LEU A 137 33.28 -11.14 5.36
CA LEU A 137 32.25 -10.24 4.84
C LEU A 137 30.90 -10.95 4.70
N PHE A 138 29.84 -10.29 5.12
CA PHE A 138 28.47 -10.74 4.98
C PHE A 138 27.67 -9.70 4.20
N ARG A 139 26.94 -10.14 3.16
CA ARG A 139 26.12 -9.22 2.35
C ARG A 139 24.91 -8.76 3.15
N LEU A 140 24.64 -7.47 3.13
CA LEU A 140 23.49 -6.87 3.79
C LEU A 140 22.34 -6.64 2.81
N LEU A 141 21.12 -6.79 3.31
CA LEU A 141 19.93 -6.33 2.62
C LEU A 141 19.95 -4.78 2.60
N PRO A 142 19.58 -4.12 1.49
CA PRO A 142 19.48 -2.66 1.44
C PRO A 142 18.48 -2.13 2.48
N GLU A 143 18.72 -0.96 3.09
CA GLU A 143 17.89 -0.45 4.18
C GLU A 143 16.45 -0.09 3.75
N GLY A 144 16.27 0.59 2.62
CA GLY A 144 14.96 1.10 2.20
C GLY A 144 14.60 2.43 2.88
N THR A 145 13.32 2.82 2.84
CA THR A 145 12.89 4.18 3.24
C THR A 145 12.78 4.40 4.75
N ASN A 146 12.41 3.36 5.51
CA ASN A 146 12.02 3.43 6.92
C ASN A 146 12.92 2.60 7.85
N SER A 147 14.07 2.18 7.35
CA SER A 147 15.10 1.48 8.12
C SER A 147 16.39 2.28 8.07
N SER A 148 17.18 2.16 9.13
CA SER A 148 18.57 2.57 9.13
C SER A 148 19.40 1.48 9.81
N PHE A 149 20.70 1.41 9.48
CA PHE A 149 21.69 0.52 10.10
C PHE A 149 21.91 0.79 11.61
N GLN A 150 20.95 1.45 12.28
CA GLN A 150 20.99 1.86 13.66
C GLN A 150 20.57 0.76 14.63
N SER A 151 19.58 -0.07 14.29
CA SER A 151 18.97 -1.02 15.24
C SER A 151 18.98 -2.47 14.77
N ILE A 152 18.64 -2.72 13.50
CA ILE A 152 18.54 -4.06 12.92
C ILE A 152 19.16 -4.03 11.53
N ILE A 153 20.03 -4.98 11.25
CA ILE A 153 20.52 -5.26 9.90
C ILE A 153 20.07 -6.66 9.47
N PHE A 154 20.06 -6.92 8.17
CA PHE A 154 19.73 -8.26 7.65
C PHE A 154 20.90 -8.83 6.87
N LEU A 155 21.45 -9.94 7.37
CA LEU A 155 22.45 -10.73 6.67
C LEU A 155 21.74 -11.52 5.56
N THR A 156 22.35 -11.62 4.39
CA THR A 156 21.80 -12.31 3.22
C THR A 156 22.85 -13.20 2.57
N ARG A 157 22.41 -14.15 1.73
CA ARG A 157 23.31 -14.86 0.81
C ARG A 157 24.01 -13.85 -0.10
N ASN A 158 25.27 -14.10 -0.45
CA ASN A 158 25.97 -13.28 -1.43
C ASN A 158 25.47 -13.57 -2.86
N ARG A 159 24.27 -13.09 -3.18
CA ARG A 159 23.60 -13.20 -4.48
C ARG A 159 22.93 -11.87 -4.80
N ALA A 160 22.79 -11.58 -6.09
CA ALA A 160 22.01 -10.44 -6.53
C ALA A 160 20.52 -10.65 -6.17
N LEU A 161 19.85 -9.57 -5.78
CA LEU A 161 18.41 -9.57 -5.52
C LEU A 161 17.63 -9.64 -6.83
N ALA A 162 16.45 -10.22 -6.78
CA ALA A 162 15.52 -10.19 -7.90
C ALA A 162 15.07 -8.74 -8.17
N PRO A 163 14.80 -8.38 -9.44
CA PRO A 163 14.36 -7.03 -9.78
C PRO A 163 12.99 -6.62 -9.23
N GLN A 164 12.28 -7.49 -8.51
CA GLN A 164 10.98 -7.22 -7.89
C GLN A 164 10.98 -7.83 -6.48
N ALA A 165 10.71 -7.01 -5.46
CA ALA A 165 10.70 -7.43 -4.06
C ALA A 165 9.79 -8.64 -3.80
N ALA A 166 8.63 -8.69 -4.47
CA ALA A 166 7.70 -9.80 -4.36
C ALA A 166 8.33 -11.15 -4.74
N THR A 167 9.23 -11.19 -5.73
CA THR A 167 9.90 -12.43 -6.16
C THR A 167 10.73 -13.03 -5.03
N ASP A 168 11.62 -12.23 -4.43
CA ASP A 168 12.48 -12.69 -3.34
C ASP A 168 11.68 -13.00 -2.07
N ILE A 169 10.70 -12.15 -1.72
CA ILE A 169 9.88 -12.36 -0.52
C ILE A 169 9.05 -13.65 -0.64
N HIS A 170 8.38 -13.89 -1.77
CA HIS A 170 7.63 -15.15 -1.95
C HIS A 170 8.56 -16.37 -1.92
N PHE A 171 9.77 -16.27 -2.48
CA PHE A 171 10.75 -17.34 -2.40
C PHE A 171 11.19 -17.60 -0.95
N TRP A 172 11.63 -16.57 -0.23
CA TRP A 172 12.14 -16.66 1.15
C TRP A 172 11.09 -17.09 2.18
N LEU A 173 9.81 -16.87 1.90
CA LEU A 173 8.73 -17.28 2.79
C LEU A 173 8.09 -18.61 2.36
N GLY A 174 8.54 -19.18 1.23
CA GLY A 174 8.08 -20.45 0.68
C GLY A 174 9.22 -21.46 0.49
N ALA A 175 9.49 -21.84 -0.77
CA ALA A 175 10.46 -22.88 -1.10
C ALA A 175 11.92 -22.55 -0.66
N GLY A 176 12.23 -21.27 -0.55
CA GLY A 176 13.54 -20.74 -0.16
C GLY A 176 13.64 -20.39 1.33
N PHE A 177 12.81 -20.98 2.21
CA PHE A 177 12.74 -20.62 3.63
C PHE A 177 14.11 -20.56 4.33
N SER A 178 15.00 -21.50 4.03
CA SER A 178 16.36 -21.55 4.59
C SER A 178 17.30 -20.41 4.13
N GLU A 179 16.90 -19.64 3.12
CA GLU A 179 17.62 -18.49 2.59
C GLU A 179 17.01 -17.14 3.04
N GLN A 180 16.01 -17.15 3.93
CA GLN A 180 15.39 -15.93 4.45
C GLN A 180 16.44 -15.04 5.14
N PRO A 181 16.49 -13.72 4.86
CA PRO A 181 17.44 -12.81 5.48
C PRO A 181 17.42 -12.90 7.00
N ILE A 182 18.61 -13.03 7.60
CA ILE A 182 18.77 -13.23 9.04
C ILE A 182 18.92 -11.86 9.70
N PRO A 183 17.97 -11.43 10.56
CA PRO A 183 18.12 -10.20 11.30
C PRO A 183 19.28 -10.31 12.29
N ALA A 184 20.02 -9.22 12.48
CA ALA A 184 21.05 -9.09 13.51
C ALA A 184 20.91 -7.75 14.22
N THR A 185 21.17 -7.74 15.53
CA THR A 185 21.15 -6.53 16.35
C THR A 185 22.48 -6.31 17.04
N LEU A 186 22.81 -5.06 17.33
CA LEU A 186 24.06 -4.71 17.98
C LEU A 186 24.03 -5.14 19.46
N GLY A 187 24.99 -5.96 19.88
CA GLY A 187 25.18 -6.34 21.27
C GLY A 187 25.85 -5.25 22.10
N ALA A 188 25.82 -5.40 23.43
CA ALA A 188 26.53 -4.50 24.34
C ALA A 188 28.06 -4.51 24.17
N ASP A 189 28.58 -5.56 23.55
CA ASP A 189 29.97 -5.73 23.12
C ASP A 189 30.29 -5.02 21.79
N GLY A 190 29.32 -4.33 21.18
CA GLY A 190 29.51 -3.64 19.90
C GLY A 190 29.54 -4.56 18.69
N LEU A 191 29.25 -5.85 18.86
CA LEU A 191 29.23 -6.84 17.77
C LEU A 191 27.79 -7.12 17.31
N TRP A 192 27.61 -7.37 16.01
CA TRP A 192 26.31 -7.75 15.48
C TRP A 192 26.01 -9.21 15.81
N LYS A 193 24.85 -9.44 16.43
CA LYS A 193 24.38 -10.74 16.90
C LYS A 193 23.15 -11.14 16.13
N ALA A 194 23.26 -12.25 15.39
CA ALA A 194 22.15 -12.85 14.65
C ALA A 194 20.99 -13.23 15.58
N ARG A 195 19.77 -13.04 15.09
CA ARG A 195 18.48 -13.29 15.74
C ARG A 195 17.63 -14.24 14.88
N PRO A 196 16.55 -14.84 15.43
CA PRO A 196 15.63 -15.65 14.66
C PRO A 196 15.02 -14.88 13.48
N VAL A 197 14.79 -15.59 12.37
CA VAL A 197 14.16 -15.05 11.17
C VAL A 197 12.74 -14.54 11.47
N LEU A 198 12.28 -13.52 10.73
CA LEU A 198 11.04 -12.81 11.06
C LEU A 198 9.76 -13.58 10.68
N PHE A 199 9.84 -14.41 9.65
CA PHE A 199 8.70 -15.13 9.09
C PHE A 199 8.88 -16.62 9.27
N LEU A 200 7.81 -17.29 9.68
CA LEU A 200 7.78 -18.74 9.94
C LEU A 200 6.86 -19.50 8.98
N GLU A 201 6.16 -18.79 8.10
CA GLU A 201 5.24 -19.33 7.13
C GLU A 201 5.05 -18.36 5.94
N PRO A 202 4.48 -18.82 4.80
CA PRO A 202 4.08 -17.96 3.70
C PRO A 202 3.12 -16.84 4.12
N LEU A 203 3.21 -15.66 3.49
CA LEU A 203 2.33 -14.52 3.78
C LEU A 203 0.85 -14.86 3.58
N GLU A 204 0.54 -15.67 2.57
CA GLU A 204 -0.82 -16.07 2.23
C GLU A 204 -1.46 -16.91 3.35
N ASN A 205 -0.64 -17.71 4.06
CA ASN A 205 -1.08 -18.46 5.22
C ASN A 205 -1.39 -17.53 6.38
N THR A 206 -0.53 -16.54 6.63
CA THR A 206 -0.78 -15.53 7.66
C THR A 206 -2.02 -14.70 7.35
N MET A 207 -2.18 -14.25 6.10
CA MET A 207 -3.41 -13.59 5.63
C MET A 207 -4.65 -14.45 5.85
N GLY A 208 -4.53 -15.76 5.66
CA GLY A 208 -5.61 -16.72 5.95
C GLY A 208 -5.94 -16.84 7.44
N ARG A 209 -4.96 -16.67 8.33
CA ARG A 209 -5.21 -16.64 9.79
C ARG A 209 -5.84 -15.34 10.23
N VAL A 210 -5.35 -14.21 9.71
CA VAL A 210 -5.91 -12.87 10.00
C VAL A 210 -7.31 -12.74 9.42
N PHE A 211 -7.55 -13.21 8.19
CA PHE A 211 -8.83 -13.10 7.49
C PHE A 211 -9.33 -14.47 7.01
N PRO A 212 -9.86 -15.32 7.93
CA PRO A 212 -10.21 -16.72 7.63
C PRO A 212 -11.13 -16.94 6.44
N ARG A 213 -12.04 -16.00 6.21
CA ARG A 213 -13.05 -16.11 5.16
C ARG A 213 -12.60 -15.53 3.82
N MET A 214 -11.44 -14.87 3.76
CA MET A 214 -10.89 -14.35 2.51
C MET A 214 -10.56 -15.50 1.55
N LYS A 215 -10.91 -15.34 0.28
CA LYS A 215 -10.61 -16.33 -0.78
C LYS A 215 -9.11 -16.39 -1.06
N GLU A 216 -8.63 -17.55 -1.48
CA GLU A 216 -7.21 -17.84 -1.71
C GLU A 216 -6.52 -16.80 -2.61
N LEU A 217 -7.08 -16.54 -3.80
CA LEU A 217 -6.51 -15.55 -4.73
C LEU A 217 -6.54 -14.13 -4.17
N SER A 218 -7.55 -13.78 -3.35
CA SER A 218 -7.56 -12.48 -2.67
C SER A 218 -6.49 -12.38 -1.59
N ARG A 219 -6.16 -13.48 -0.88
CA ARG A 219 -5.02 -13.52 0.06
C ARG A 219 -3.70 -13.26 -0.67
N ARG A 220 -3.49 -13.94 -1.81
CA ARG A 220 -2.30 -13.73 -2.64
C ARG A 220 -2.17 -12.28 -3.11
N PHE A 221 -3.23 -11.71 -3.69
CA PHE A 221 -3.19 -10.31 -4.13
C PHE A 221 -3.04 -9.33 -2.96
N ALA A 222 -3.60 -9.63 -1.77
CA ALA A 222 -3.38 -8.84 -0.57
C ALA A 222 -1.91 -8.89 -0.12
N SER A 223 -1.28 -10.07 -0.14
CA SER A 223 0.15 -10.25 0.16
C SER A 223 1.03 -9.47 -0.83
N GLU A 224 0.80 -9.60 -2.13
CA GLU A 224 1.52 -8.85 -3.16
C GLU A 224 1.35 -7.33 -2.97
N ARG A 225 0.13 -6.88 -2.63
CA ARG A 225 -0.15 -5.47 -2.37
C ARG A 225 0.52 -4.96 -1.09
N LEU A 226 0.57 -5.77 -0.04
CA LEU A 226 1.28 -5.43 1.19
C LEU A 226 2.78 -5.29 0.94
N ILE A 227 3.38 -6.21 0.16
CA ILE A 227 4.79 -6.11 -0.23
C ILE A 227 5.05 -4.79 -0.97
N GLU A 228 4.22 -4.47 -1.96
CA GLU A 228 4.37 -3.25 -2.75
C GLU A 228 4.24 -1.97 -1.90
N LEU A 229 3.40 -1.97 -0.87
CA LEU A 229 3.20 -0.82 0.00
C LEU A 229 4.21 -0.72 1.13
N ALA A 230 4.93 -1.81 1.43
CA ALA A 230 5.82 -1.88 2.57
C ALA A 230 7.05 -0.96 2.44
N ASP A 231 7.50 -0.70 1.21
CA ASP A 231 8.57 0.25 0.92
C ASP A 231 8.48 0.73 -0.54
N ALA A 232 9.13 1.85 -0.86
CA ALA A 232 9.12 2.43 -2.22
C ALA A 232 10.09 1.73 -3.19
N GLY A 233 11.03 0.93 -2.67
CA GLY A 233 12.04 0.24 -3.46
C GLY A 233 11.46 -0.85 -4.36
N ARG A 234 12.00 -0.97 -5.59
CA ARG A 234 11.60 -2.05 -6.51
C ARG A 234 12.13 -3.42 -6.07
N GLU A 235 13.36 -3.44 -5.55
CA GLU A 235 14.03 -4.62 -4.97
C GLU A 235 13.71 -4.70 -3.48
N VAL A 236 13.83 -5.88 -2.90
CA VAL A 236 13.55 -6.08 -1.48
C VAL A 236 14.55 -5.35 -0.58
N THR A 237 14.06 -4.79 0.53
CA THR A 237 14.82 -4.01 1.50
C THR A 237 14.53 -4.46 2.94
N ALA A 238 15.34 -4.03 3.90
CA ALA A 238 15.08 -4.21 5.33
C ALA A 238 13.74 -3.57 5.72
N SER A 239 13.43 -2.39 5.18
CA SER A 239 12.14 -1.71 5.36
C SER A 239 10.97 -2.60 4.94
N HIS A 240 11.05 -3.28 3.79
CA HIS A 240 10.00 -4.23 3.39
C HIS A 240 9.75 -5.29 4.47
N LEU A 241 10.79 -5.99 4.92
CA LEU A 241 10.63 -7.10 5.86
C LEU A 241 10.13 -6.61 7.23
N LEU A 242 10.66 -5.50 7.72
CA LEU A 242 10.24 -4.90 8.99
C LEU A 242 8.79 -4.42 8.93
N THR A 243 8.41 -3.71 7.88
CA THR A 243 7.04 -3.19 7.72
C THR A 243 6.03 -4.31 7.55
N ILE A 244 6.32 -5.31 6.72
CA ILE A 244 5.44 -6.49 6.57
C ILE A 244 5.28 -7.17 7.93
N ARG A 245 6.38 -7.45 8.64
CA ARG A 245 6.30 -8.14 9.93
C ARG A 245 5.52 -7.35 10.98
N ALA A 246 5.80 -6.05 11.11
CA ALA A 246 5.09 -5.17 12.04
C ALA A 246 3.58 -5.10 11.73
N THR A 247 3.22 -5.10 10.45
CA THR A 247 1.83 -5.14 10.00
C THR A 247 1.14 -6.44 10.40
N LEU A 248 1.80 -7.58 10.14
CA LEU A 248 1.26 -8.89 10.53
C LEU A 248 1.13 -9.02 12.05
N ASP A 249 2.06 -8.45 12.83
CA ASP A 249 2.01 -8.45 14.28
C ASP A 249 0.85 -7.61 14.83
N ASP A 250 0.59 -6.41 14.28
CA ASP A 250 -0.58 -5.61 14.67
C ASP A 250 -1.89 -6.34 14.34
N TRP A 251 -1.96 -6.99 13.18
CA TRP A 251 -3.15 -7.72 12.75
C TRP A 251 -3.38 -9.03 13.52
N LEU A 252 -2.33 -9.67 14.01
CA LEU A 252 -2.40 -10.90 14.80
C LEU A 252 -2.42 -10.66 16.31
N ALA A 253 -2.33 -9.40 16.75
CA ALA A 253 -2.31 -9.08 18.17
C ALA A 253 -3.56 -9.69 18.87
N PRO A 254 -3.39 -10.27 20.08
CA PRO A 254 -4.50 -10.88 20.79
C PRO A 254 -5.70 -9.94 20.93
N GLY A 255 -6.89 -10.41 20.55
CA GLY A 255 -8.12 -9.60 20.56
C GLY A 255 -8.25 -8.60 19.40
N ALA A 256 -7.23 -8.43 18.57
CA ALA A 256 -7.24 -7.57 17.38
C ALA A 256 -7.21 -8.35 16.05
N VAL A 257 -7.31 -9.69 16.09
CA VAL A 257 -7.38 -10.53 14.88
C VAL A 257 -8.48 -10.03 13.95
N ALA A 258 -8.10 -9.69 12.72
CA ALA A 258 -8.95 -9.07 11.70
C ALA A 258 -9.48 -7.66 12.02
N ARG A 259 -9.22 -7.08 13.20
CA ARG A 259 -9.74 -5.77 13.64
C ARG A 259 -8.90 -4.61 13.12
N THR A 260 -8.93 -4.44 11.80
CA THR A 260 -8.21 -3.42 11.07
C THR A 260 -9.04 -2.94 9.87
N ASP A 261 -8.85 -1.69 9.47
CA ASP A 261 -9.37 -1.15 8.21
C ASP A 261 -8.38 -1.21 7.04
N ASP A 262 -7.20 -1.79 7.27
CA ASP A 262 -6.09 -1.78 6.32
C ASP A 262 -6.43 -2.42 4.98
N LEU A 263 -7.20 -3.52 4.96
CA LEU A 263 -7.61 -4.14 3.69
C LEU A 263 -8.34 -3.14 2.78
N LEU A 264 -9.25 -2.33 3.32
CA LEU A 264 -10.00 -1.33 2.55
C LEU A 264 -9.11 -0.18 2.08
N LYS A 265 -8.10 0.19 2.86
CA LYS A 265 -7.11 1.21 2.48
C LYS A 265 -6.13 0.73 1.41
N MET A 266 -5.69 -0.53 1.51
CA MET A 266 -4.78 -1.18 0.57
C MET A 266 -5.42 -1.46 -0.79
N LEU A 267 -6.75 -1.62 -0.86
CA LEU A 267 -7.48 -1.79 -2.12
C LEU A 267 -7.12 -0.68 -3.11
N ARG A 268 -6.73 -1.07 -4.32
CA ARG A 268 -6.49 -0.10 -5.39
C ARG A 268 -7.82 0.51 -5.85
N PRO A 269 -7.89 1.84 -5.98
CA PRO A 269 -9.07 2.50 -6.50
C PRO A 269 -9.31 2.06 -7.95
N THR A 270 -10.55 1.68 -8.25
CA THR A 270 -10.99 1.42 -9.63
C THR A 270 -11.72 2.64 -10.17
N TYR A 271 -11.38 3.03 -11.40
CA TYR A 271 -11.97 4.18 -12.07
C TYR A 271 -12.91 3.73 -13.17
N SER A 272 -14.11 4.32 -13.20
CA SER A 272 -15.10 4.00 -14.22
C SER A 272 -14.79 4.69 -15.53
N ARG A 273 -14.56 3.92 -16.61
CA ARG A 273 -14.49 4.46 -17.98
C ARG A 273 -15.85 4.83 -18.57
N ARG A 274 -16.93 4.33 -17.97
CA ARG A 274 -18.31 4.58 -18.40
C ARG A 274 -19.07 5.23 -17.26
N ARG A 275 -19.86 6.27 -17.54
CA ARG A 275 -20.55 7.05 -16.50
C ARG A 275 -21.47 6.23 -15.59
N LEU A 276 -22.13 5.18 -16.09
CA LEU A 276 -23.17 4.46 -15.33
C LEU A 276 -22.82 3.01 -15.00
N ALA A 277 -21.84 2.42 -15.67
CA ALA A 277 -21.48 1.01 -15.51
C ALA A 277 -20.05 0.91 -14.95
N PHE A 278 -19.95 0.48 -13.70
CA PHE A 278 -18.69 0.35 -12.98
C PHE A 278 -18.23 -1.11 -12.99
N TYR A 279 -17.05 -1.39 -13.51
CA TYR A 279 -16.50 -2.74 -13.56
C TYR A 279 -15.91 -3.13 -12.20
N ILE A 280 -16.48 -4.17 -11.58
CA ILE A 280 -16.02 -4.78 -10.33
C ILE A 280 -15.27 -6.10 -10.56
N GLY A 281 -15.21 -6.60 -11.78
CA GLY A 281 -14.57 -7.88 -12.10
C GLY A 281 -15.26 -9.11 -11.51
N TYR A 282 -14.49 -10.20 -11.39
CA TYR A 282 -14.93 -11.49 -10.83
C TYR A 282 -13.94 -11.97 -9.78
N GLU A 283 -14.39 -12.86 -8.90
CA GLU A 283 -13.50 -13.57 -7.97
C GLU A 283 -12.25 -14.10 -8.69
N GLY A 284 -11.08 -13.78 -8.15
CA GLY A 284 -9.80 -14.31 -8.65
C GLY A 284 -9.33 -13.75 -9.99
N ARG A 285 -10.05 -12.79 -10.59
CA ARG A 285 -9.71 -12.20 -11.91
C ARG A 285 -9.46 -10.70 -11.84
N SER A 286 -9.09 -10.20 -10.67
CA SER A 286 -8.87 -8.78 -10.40
C SER A 286 -7.43 -8.56 -9.91
N PRO A 287 -6.46 -8.48 -10.83
CA PRO A 287 -5.04 -8.34 -10.47
C PRO A 287 -4.77 -7.01 -9.76
N GLY A 288 -3.70 -6.97 -8.98
CA GLY A 288 -3.23 -5.77 -8.28
C GLY A 288 -4.10 -5.34 -7.09
N PHE A 289 -4.93 -6.24 -6.56
CA PHE A 289 -5.78 -5.97 -5.38
C PHE A 289 -6.78 -4.81 -5.59
N THR A 290 -7.39 -4.75 -6.77
CA THR A 290 -8.53 -3.83 -7.06
C THR A 290 -9.86 -4.32 -6.48
N ARG A 291 -9.91 -5.60 -6.09
CA ARG A 291 -11.05 -6.27 -5.48
C ARG A 291 -10.57 -7.31 -4.48
N MET A 292 -11.31 -7.45 -3.39
CA MET A 292 -11.18 -8.58 -2.47
C MET A 292 -12.47 -9.37 -2.40
N ASP A 293 -12.33 -10.69 -2.30
CA ASP A 293 -13.42 -11.65 -2.24
C ASP A 293 -13.35 -12.51 -0.98
N PHE A 294 -14.51 -12.81 -0.41
CA PHE A 294 -14.67 -13.66 0.74
C PHE A 294 -15.74 -14.72 0.50
N THR A 295 -15.58 -15.86 1.18
CA THR A 295 -16.62 -16.88 1.36
C THR A 295 -17.78 -16.30 2.18
N LEU A 296 -19.01 -16.74 1.92
CA LEU A 296 -20.17 -16.32 2.73
C LEU A 296 -20.15 -16.93 4.13
N PRO A 297 -20.83 -16.30 5.11
CA PRO A 297 -20.88 -16.81 6.49
C PRO A 297 -21.78 -18.04 6.58
N ALA A 298 -22.81 -18.04 5.74
CA ALA A 298 -23.80 -19.11 5.62
C ALA A 298 -24.15 -19.30 4.14
N PRO A 299 -24.57 -20.51 3.75
CA PRO A 299 -25.13 -20.76 2.43
C PRO A 299 -26.34 -19.85 2.14
N LEU A 300 -26.51 -19.45 0.88
CA LEU A 300 -27.67 -18.68 0.44
C LEU A 300 -28.81 -19.61 0.01
N ASP A 301 -30.06 -19.19 0.23
CA ASP A 301 -31.22 -19.85 -0.35
C ASP A 301 -31.11 -19.85 -1.89
N PRO A 302 -31.18 -21.03 -2.55
CA PRO A 302 -31.17 -21.15 -4.00
C PRO A 302 -32.22 -20.27 -4.72
N SER A 303 -33.36 -19.99 -4.08
CA SER A 303 -34.41 -19.12 -4.61
C SER A 303 -33.92 -17.69 -4.89
N LEU A 304 -32.87 -17.26 -4.20
CA LEU A 304 -32.24 -15.95 -4.38
C LEU A 304 -31.34 -15.89 -5.61
N ARG A 305 -31.10 -16.99 -6.34
CA ARG A 305 -30.20 -17.01 -7.50
C ARG A 305 -30.75 -16.30 -8.72
N VAL A 306 -32.03 -16.50 -9.04
CA VAL A 306 -32.71 -15.85 -10.18
C VAL A 306 -33.37 -14.56 -9.71
N SER A 307 -33.16 -13.46 -10.43
CA SER A 307 -33.72 -12.17 -10.03
C SER A 307 -35.21 -12.13 -10.33
N THR A 308 -36.03 -11.94 -9.31
CA THR A 308 -37.47 -11.70 -9.47
C THR A 308 -37.86 -10.42 -8.73
N ARG A 309 -39.08 -9.92 -8.96
CA ARG A 309 -39.57 -8.73 -8.26
C ARG A 309 -39.82 -9.04 -6.78
N GLU A 310 -40.26 -10.26 -6.50
CA GLU A 310 -40.65 -10.79 -5.19
C GLU A 310 -39.43 -10.99 -4.29
N ASN A 311 -38.28 -11.44 -4.83
CA ASN A 311 -37.08 -11.71 -4.05
C ASN A 311 -36.08 -10.54 -3.95
N ALA A 312 -36.39 -9.40 -4.57
CA ALA A 312 -35.50 -8.24 -4.59
C ALA A 312 -35.21 -7.72 -3.17
N SER A 313 -36.23 -7.63 -2.31
CA SER A 313 -36.09 -7.22 -0.92
C SER A 313 -35.29 -8.24 -0.10
N ALA A 314 -35.56 -9.54 -0.29
CA ALA A 314 -34.84 -10.62 0.40
C ALA A 314 -33.33 -10.60 0.05
N ARG A 315 -32.99 -10.41 -1.23
CA ARG A 315 -31.59 -10.23 -1.66
C ARG A 315 -30.92 -9.02 -1.02
N ALA A 316 -31.65 -7.90 -0.94
CA ALA A 316 -31.13 -6.70 -0.32
C ALA A 316 -30.86 -6.92 1.18
N GLN A 317 -31.78 -7.57 1.90
CA GLN A 317 -31.63 -7.92 3.31
C GLN A 317 -30.44 -8.85 3.55
N VAL A 318 -30.27 -9.88 2.72
CA VAL A 318 -29.13 -10.81 2.81
C VAL A 318 -27.80 -10.06 2.59
N VAL A 319 -27.71 -9.22 1.55
CA VAL A 319 -26.49 -8.43 1.31
C VAL A 319 -26.19 -7.52 2.50
N GLN A 320 -27.20 -6.85 3.05
CA GLN A 320 -27.05 -5.98 4.21
C GLN A 320 -26.51 -6.73 5.42
N ALA A 321 -27.16 -7.84 5.79
CA ALA A 321 -26.74 -8.65 6.93
C ALA A 321 -25.31 -9.16 6.78
N VAL A 322 -24.95 -9.66 5.59
CA VAL A 322 -23.61 -10.18 5.31
C VAL A 322 -22.55 -9.08 5.35
N ILE A 323 -22.80 -7.92 4.73
CA ILE A 323 -21.83 -6.82 4.72
C ILE A 323 -21.67 -6.19 6.11
N ALA A 324 -22.76 -5.99 6.85
CA ALA A 324 -22.72 -5.53 8.24
C ALA A 324 -21.85 -6.46 9.09
N GLN A 325 -22.15 -7.76 9.07
CA GLN A 325 -21.40 -8.76 9.84
C GLN A 325 -19.90 -8.75 9.50
N MET A 326 -19.53 -8.62 8.22
CA MET A 326 -18.13 -8.64 7.81
C MET A 326 -17.38 -7.37 8.20
N LEU A 327 -18.03 -6.21 8.18
CA LEU A 327 -17.46 -4.94 8.64
C LEU A 327 -17.31 -4.94 10.17
N GLU A 328 -18.32 -5.36 10.91
CA GLU A 328 -18.25 -5.46 12.37
C GLU A 328 -17.17 -6.44 12.85
N GLN A 329 -17.04 -7.59 12.17
CA GLN A 329 -15.95 -8.55 12.42
C GLN A 329 -14.56 -7.94 12.21
N GLN A 330 -14.45 -6.96 11.30
CA GLN A 330 -13.22 -6.20 11.07
C GLN A 330 -13.06 -5.01 12.02
N GLY A 331 -13.92 -4.86 13.03
CA GLY A 331 -13.81 -3.81 14.04
C GLY A 331 -14.43 -2.46 13.65
N PHE A 332 -15.19 -2.41 12.55
CA PHE A 332 -15.90 -1.19 12.16
C PHE A 332 -17.13 -0.94 13.04
N VAL A 333 -17.38 0.32 13.36
CA VAL A 333 -18.66 0.80 13.84
C VAL A 333 -19.51 1.17 12.62
N ILE A 334 -20.69 0.58 12.50
CA ILE A 334 -21.56 0.72 11.34
C ILE A 334 -22.81 1.55 11.65
N HIS A 335 -23.20 2.40 10.70
CA HIS A 335 -24.42 3.19 10.75
C HIS A 335 -25.23 2.97 9.48
N SER A 336 -26.49 2.58 9.63
CA SER A 336 -27.37 2.26 8.51
C SER A 336 -27.90 3.53 7.84
N ILE A 337 -27.81 3.58 6.51
CA ILE A 337 -28.39 4.63 5.67
C ILE A 337 -29.49 4.01 4.83
N GLU A 338 -30.73 4.23 5.25
CA GLU A 338 -31.89 3.69 4.58
C GLU A 338 -32.08 4.32 3.20
N LYS A 339 -32.47 3.49 2.23
CA LYS A 339 -32.85 3.89 0.88
C LYS A 339 -34.20 3.28 0.56
N ARG A 340 -35.14 4.14 0.19
CA ARG A 340 -36.43 3.74 -0.38
C ARG A 340 -36.45 4.12 -1.85
N MET A 341 -36.55 3.12 -2.72
CA MET A 341 -36.68 3.31 -4.17
C MET A 341 -37.90 2.52 -4.65
N GLY A 342 -38.98 3.21 -5.03
CA GLY A 342 -40.16 2.58 -5.63
C GLY A 342 -40.78 1.43 -4.79
N GLY A 343 -40.79 1.56 -3.46
CA GLY A 343 -41.30 0.53 -2.54
C GLY A 343 -40.30 -0.55 -2.12
N GLN A 344 -39.09 -0.57 -2.70
CA GLN A 344 -37.99 -1.44 -2.25
C GLN A 344 -37.17 -0.76 -1.17
N TYR A 345 -36.91 -1.50 -0.10
CA TYR A 345 -36.05 -1.10 1.01
C TYR A 345 -34.64 -1.67 0.80
N SER A 346 -33.63 -0.80 0.87
CA SER A 346 -32.23 -1.22 0.94
C SER A 346 -31.43 -0.32 1.87
N VAL A 347 -30.32 -0.82 2.42
CA VAL A 347 -29.46 -0.08 3.35
C VAL A 347 -28.05 0.04 2.77
N ASP A 348 -27.51 1.25 2.73
CA ASP A 348 -26.06 1.49 2.61
C ASP A 348 -25.46 1.71 4.01
N TYR A 349 -24.14 1.68 4.15
CA TYR A 349 -23.51 1.93 5.43
C TYR A 349 -22.60 3.15 5.40
N PHE A 350 -22.64 3.90 6.49
CA PHE A 350 -21.55 4.78 6.89
C PHE A 350 -20.77 4.08 8.00
N CYS A 351 -19.46 3.96 7.87
CA CYS A 351 -18.64 3.22 8.81
C CYS A 351 -17.46 4.05 9.29
N THR A 352 -17.10 3.83 10.55
CA THR A 352 -15.90 4.38 11.19
C THR A 352 -15.10 3.24 11.79
N HIS A 353 -13.78 3.43 11.96
CA HIS A 353 -12.92 2.43 12.60
C HIS A 353 -12.09 3.12 13.69
N PRO A 354 -11.98 2.56 14.90
CA PRO A 354 -11.32 3.23 16.03
C PRO A 354 -9.83 3.49 15.81
N LYS A 355 -9.16 2.66 14.99
CA LYS A 355 -7.74 2.86 14.61
C LYS A 355 -7.56 3.79 13.39
N SER A 356 -8.61 4.45 12.91
CA SER A 356 -8.56 5.15 11.63
C SER A 356 -9.21 6.52 11.66
N THR A 357 -8.57 7.45 10.97
CA THR A 357 -9.16 8.75 10.64
C THR A 357 -9.98 8.67 9.35
N ALA A 358 -9.84 7.62 8.55
CA ALA A 358 -10.70 7.41 7.39
C ALA A 358 -12.16 7.23 7.81
N LYS A 359 -13.07 7.70 6.96
CA LYS A 359 -14.50 7.43 7.06
C LYS A 359 -14.94 6.67 5.84
N TYR A 360 -15.89 5.76 5.97
CA TYR A 360 -16.24 4.84 4.88
C TYR A 360 -17.70 5.00 4.50
N TYR A 361 -17.97 5.15 3.21
CA TYR A 361 -19.30 4.98 2.65
C TYR A 361 -19.34 3.68 1.85
N VAL A 362 -20.19 2.73 2.27
CA VAL A 362 -20.32 1.41 1.67
C VAL A 362 -21.64 1.31 0.92
N LEU A 363 -21.57 1.32 -0.41
CA LEU A 363 -22.70 1.09 -1.30
C LEU A 363 -22.95 -0.41 -1.43
N THR A 364 -24.10 -0.88 -0.93
CA THR A 364 -24.46 -2.30 -0.95
C THR A 364 -25.07 -2.74 -2.27
N ARG A 365 -24.61 -3.86 -2.82
CA ARG A 365 -25.06 -4.37 -4.12
C ARG A 365 -25.18 -5.89 -4.18
N TRP A 366 -26.29 -6.37 -4.72
CA TRP A 366 -26.38 -7.72 -5.29
C TRP A 366 -26.00 -7.65 -6.76
N VAL A 367 -25.05 -8.46 -7.21
CA VAL A 367 -24.51 -8.40 -8.57
C VAL A 367 -24.55 -9.77 -9.23
N LYS A 368 -25.02 -9.81 -10.48
CA LYS A 368 -25.07 -11.03 -11.30
C LYS A 368 -23.85 -11.14 -12.22
N ASP A 369 -23.26 -10.01 -12.59
CA ASP A 369 -22.17 -9.92 -13.57
C ASP A 369 -20.95 -9.19 -12.98
N SER A 370 -19.98 -8.87 -13.82
CA SER A 370 -18.77 -8.11 -13.44
C SER A 370 -18.97 -6.60 -13.35
N THR A 371 -20.20 -6.10 -13.53
CA THR A 371 -20.47 -4.66 -13.53
C THR A 371 -21.62 -4.28 -12.60
N VAL A 372 -21.47 -3.15 -11.93
CA VAL A 372 -22.49 -2.50 -11.10
C VAL A 372 -23.03 -1.27 -11.81
N ASN A 373 -24.36 -1.11 -11.80
CA ASN A 373 -24.99 0.11 -12.26
C ASN A 373 -24.99 1.15 -11.13
N LEU A 374 -24.41 2.33 -11.41
CA LEU A 374 -24.30 3.47 -10.49
C LEU A 374 -25.28 4.60 -10.84
N ARG A 375 -26.31 4.33 -11.64
CA ARG A 375 -27.35 5.30 -11.95
C ARG A 375 -28.10 5.73 -10.69
N SER A 376 -28.27 7.04 -10.55
CA SER A 376 -29.19 7.67 -9.61
C SER A 376 -29.93 8.81 -10.33
N ALA A 377 -31.02 9.30 -9.75
CA ALA A 377 -31.90 10.30 -10.37
C ALA A 377 -31.17 11.63 -10.68
N THR A 378 -30.20 12.00 -9.86
CA THR A 378 -29.56 13.33 -9.88
C THR A 378 -28.14 13.33 -10.45
N SER A 379 -27.37 12.25 -10.23
CA SER A 379 -25.99 12.10 -10.69
C SER A 379 -25.51 10.65 -10.48
N VAL A 380 -24.28 10.34 -10.89
CA VAL A 380 -23.67 9.02 -10.74
C VAL A 380 -23.34 8.75 -9.27
N GLN A 381 -23.83 7.65 -8.71
CA GLN A 381 -23.58 7.27 -7.32
C GLN A 381 -22.08 7.23 -7.00
N LEU A 382 -21.73 7.59 -5.76
CA LEU A 382 -20.36 7.70 -5.22
C LEU A 382 -19.49 8.83 -5.79
N THR A 383 -19.93 9.56 -6.82
CA THR A 383 -19.24 10.79 -7.22
C THR A 383 -19.38 11.89 -6.15
N ASP A 384 -18.44 12.83 -6.13
CA ASP A 384 -18.50 13.96 -5.18
C ASP A 384 -19.75 14.80 -5.39
N ASP A 385 -20.16 15.00 -6.65
CA ASP A 385 -21.41 15.67 -7.00
C ASP A 385 -22.63 14.95 -6.43
N TRP A 386 -22.64 13.61 -6.41
CA TRP A 386 -23.72 12.83 -5.80
C TRP A 386 -23.84 13.04 -4.29
N PHE A 387 -22.72 13.08 -3.58
CA PHE A 387 -22.72 13.39 -2.15
C PHE A 387 -23.14 14.84 -1.88
N ARG A 388 -22.63 15.80 -2.65
CA ARG A 388 -22.98 17.22 -2.52
C ARG A 388 -24.46 17.50 -2.79
N ARG A 389 -25.08 16.82 -3.75
CA ARG A 389 -26.53 16.97 -3.99
C ARG A 389 -27.38 16.31 -2.90
N ARG A 390 -26.91 15.21 -2.31
CA ARG A 390 -27.59 14.55 -1.20
C ARG A 390 -27.50 15.31 0.11
N SER A 391 -26.39 16.01 0.39
CA SER A 391 -26.22 16.75 1.64
C SER A 391 -27.18 17.92 1.79
N VAL A 392 -27.65 18.49 0.67
CA VAL A 392 -28.66 19.55 0.64
C VAL A 392 -30.08 19.02 0.95
N ALA A 393 -30.33 17.73 0.72
CA ALA A 393 -31.62 17.11 1.00
C ALA A 393 -31.69 16.67 2.47
N ARG A 394 -32.43 17.41 3.32
CA ARG A 394 -32.60 17.15 4.77
C ARG A 394 -33.15 15.77 5.15
N THR A 395 -33.63 14.98 4.19
CA THR A 395 -34.39 13.74 4.42
C THR A 395 -33.56 12.46 4.31
N TYR A 396 -32.24 12.53 4.12
CA TYR A 396 -31.44 11.36 3.73
C TYR A 396 -30.87 10.52 4.89
N SER A 397 -30.12 11.14 5.81
CA SER A 397 -29.54 10.48 6.99
C SER A 397 -28.96 11.54 7.93
N GLU A 398 -29.02 11.28 9.23
CA GLU A 398 -28.36 12.11 10.26
C GLU A 398 -26.84 12.17 10.10
N HIS A 399 -26.23 11.18 9.43
CA HIS A 399 -24.78 11.13 9.20
C HIS A 399 -24.30 11.92 7.97
N MET A 400 -25.21 12.51 7.19
CA MET A 400 -24.85 13.26 5.98
C MET A 400 -23.89 14.45 6.23
N PRO A 401 -23.99 15.22 7.32
CA PRO A 401 -23.01 16.26 7.65
C PRO A 401 -21.60 15.69 7.84
N GLU A 402 -21.46 14.58 8.58
CA GLU A 402 -20.16 13.93 8.83
C GLU A 402 -19.57 13.36 7.53
N ILE A 403 -20.40 12.73 6.69
CA ILE A 403 -19.99 12.25 5.36
C ILE A 403 -19.48 13.40 4.49
N SER A 404 -20.19 14.54 4.50
CA SER A 404 -19.83 15.71 3.70
C SER A 404 -18.52 16.33 4.19
N GLN A 405 -18.32 16.40 5.50
CA GLN A 405 -17.06 16.86 6.09
C GLN A 405 -15.91 15.95 5.70
N ALA A 406 -16.07 14.62 5.84
CA ALA A 406 -15.05 13.66 5.47
C ALA A 406 -14.72 13.72 3.97
N LEU A 407 -15.72 13.95 3.11
CA LEU A 407 -15.50 14.15 1.68
C LEU A 407 -14.62 15.37 1.40
N ASN A 408 -14.98 16.52 2.00
CA ASN A 408 -14.24 17.78 1.80
C ASN A 408 -12.81 17.73 2.35
N GLN A 409 -12.58 16.94 3.40
CA GLN A 409 -11.27 16.72 4.00
C GLN A 409 -10.46 15.63 3.31
N ASN A 410 -10.94 15.07 2.19
CA ASN A 410 -10.33 13.94 1.50
C ASN A 410 -10.08 12.72 2.43
N ARG A 411 -11.00 12.47 3.38
CA ARG A 411 -10.98 11.35 4.32
C ARG A 411 -12.06 10.30 4.05
N LEU A 412 -12.97 10.55 3.10
CA LEU A 412 -14.06 9.64 2.76
C LEU A 412 -13.62 8.58 1.74
N VAL A 413 -13.44 7.35 2.21
CA VAL A 413 -13.23 6.17 1.37
C VAL A 413 -14.58 5.64 0.88
N LYS A 414 -14.69 5.43 -0.43
CA LYS A 414 -15.92 5.00 -1.09
C LYS A 414 -15.79 3.55 -1.52
N ILE A 415 -16.63 2.69 -0.98
CA ILE A 415 -16.58 1.25 -1.20
C ILE A 415 -17.88 0.79 -1.84
N ILE A 416 -17.77 -0.11 -2.81
CA ILE A 416 -18.90 -0.91 -3.30
C ILE A 416 -18.70 -2.31 -2.73
N ALA A 417 -19.68 -2.81 -1.99
CA ALA A 417 -19.61 -4.13 -1.40
C ALA A 417 -20.93 -4.89 -1.59
N GLY A 418 -20.86 -6.21 -1.57
CA GLY A 418 -22.04 -7.05 -1.52
C GLY A 418 -21.80 -8.45 -2.04
N ILE A 419 -22.84 -9.07 -2.61
CA ILE A 419 -22.79 -10.46 -3.06
C ILE A 419 -22.77 -10.50 -4.58
N GLN A 420 -21.78 -11.20 -5.15
CA GLN A 420 -21.77 -11.55 -6.56
C GLN A 420 -22.18 -13.01 -6.75
N TRP A 421 -23.23 -13.27 -7.53
CA TRP A 421 -23.68 -14.62 -7.86
C TRP A 421 -23.98 -14.73 -9.36
N THR A 422 -23.00 -15.25 -10.11
CA THR A 422 -22.99 -15.29 -11.59
C THR A 422 -23.78 -16.44 -12.19
N GLY A 423 -24.36 -17.29 -11.35
CA GLY A 423 -25.02 -18.52 -11.78
C GLY A 423 -24.07 -19.59 -12.34
N ARG A 424 -22.77 -19.35 -12.54
CA ARG A 424 -21.80 -20.38 -12.93
C ARG A 424 -20.84 -20.77 -11.81
N SER A 425 -20.72 -19.91 -10.81
CA SER A 425 -19.87 -20.08 -9.64
C SER A 425 -20.68 -19.98 -8.35
N ASN A 426 -20.07 -20.46 -7.26
CA ASN A 426 -20.57 -20.18 -5.92
C ASN A 426 -20.63 -18.66 -5.68
N PRO A 427 -21.61 -18.18 -4.91
CA PRO A 427 -21.68 -16.78 -4.54
C PRO A 427 -20.45 -16.35 -3.74
N THR A 428 -20.02 -15.10 -3.91
CA THR A 428 -18.93 -14.51 -3.14
C THR A 428 -19.34 -13.17 -2.56
N VAL A 429 -18.78 -12.82 -1.41
CA VAL A 429 -18.84 -11.45 -0.90
C VAL A 429 -17.66 -10.68 -1.49
N PHE A 430 -17.90 -9.51 -2.05
CA PHE A 430 -16.87 -8.69 -2.64
C PHE A 430 -16.83 -7.30 -2.01
N PHE A 431 -15.65 -6.69 -2.08
CA PHE A 431 -15.43 -5.28 -1.78
C PHE A 431 -14.52 -4.67 -2.86
N VAL A 432 -14.88 -3.49 -3.34
CA VAL A 432 -14.14 -2.73 -4.36
C VAL A 432 -14.08 -1.25 -3.96
N LYS A 433 -12.91 -0.63 -4.06
CA LYS A 433 -12.74 0.80 -3.81
C LYS A 433 -13.06 1.60 -5.06
N PHE A 434 -14.00 2.54 -4.93
CA PHE A 434 -14.38 3.45 -6.01
C PHE A 434 -13.42 4.64 -6.04
N GLY A 435 -12.64 4.77 -7.12
CA GLY A 435 -11.71 5.87 -7.33
C GLY A 435 -12.34 7.11 -7.98
N GLY A 436 -13.36 6.91 -8.81
CA GLY A 436 -13.98 8.00 -9.57
C GLY A 436 -14.51 7.54 -10.92
N VAL A 437 -14.93 8.51 -11.72
CA VAL A 437 -15.26 8.33 -13.13
C VAL A 437 -14.16 9.03 -13.91
N SER A 438 -13.43 8.31 -14.76
CA SER A 438 -12.42 8.92 -15.63
C SER A 438 -13.13 9.81 -16.66
N SER A 439 -12.67 11.05 -16.77
CA SER A 439 -13.13 12.04 -17.75
C SER A 439 -12.90 11.59 -19.18
#